data_AF-A0A2E2EDL1-F1
#
_entry.id   AF-A0A2E2EDL1-F1
#
_cell.length_a   1.000
_cell.length_b   1.000
_cell.length_c   1.000
_cell.angle_alpha   90.00
_cell.angle_beta   90.00
_cell.angle_gamma   90.00
#
_symmetry.space_group_name_H-M   'P 1'
#
loop_
_entity.id
_entity.type
_entity.pdbx_description
1 polymer ?
#
loop_
_entity_poly.entity_id
_entity_poly.type
_entity_poly.pdbx_seq_one_letter_code
_entity_poly.pdbx_strand_id
1 'polypeptide(L)'
;MWRMKNIIFLFFLSSCSLFKTHYLAGDLRQAVKKVCLNTAGKGRLFIKERKYIFSYESALDEKHANWILALSFPMHKTETFKIDWSEEGRVRFESSIEEKILKENSEINPQSLEVFTHGVGKLLNEVIELKTQRQTQRTDFKWKVSRKNIVAVSRKMRMTAKFSNLVSNSHFGLISVSYHDLNDQTYKMDLVVKNCFK
;
A
#
# COMPACT_ATOMS: atom_id res chain seq x y z
N MET A 1 38.73 -44.99 47.26
CA MET A 1 37.86 -45.35 46.12
C MET A 1 36.51 -44.68 46.31
N TRP A 2 36.31 -43.46 45.77
CA TRP A 2 34.98 -42.84 45.63
C TRP A 2 35.05 -41.84 44.48
N ARG A 3 34.48 -42.22 43.32
CA ARG A 3 34.35 -41.39 42.12
C ARG A 3 32.99 -40.68 42.21
N MET A 4 32.98 -39.40 42.58
CA MET A 4 31.78 -38.57 42.45
C MET A 4 31.76 -37.97 41.03
N LYS A 5 30.79 -38.45 40.23
CA LYS A 5 30.49 -38.00 38.87
C LYS A 5 30.09 -36.51 38.91
N ASN A 6 30.91 -35.66 38.30
CA ASN A 6 30.50 -34.31 37.91
C ASN A 6 29.60 -34.38 36.67
N ILE A 7 28.30 -34.52 36.89
CA ILE A 7 27.26 -34.21 35.89
C ILE A 7 26.49 -33.01 36.45
N ILE A 8 26.96 -31.81 36.11
CA ILE A 8 26.15 -30.59 36.20
C ILE A 8 25.97 -30.11 34.77
N PHE A 9 25.01 -30.74 34.11
CA PHE A 9 24.44 -30.30 32.85
C PHE A 9 23.12 -29.63 33.21
N LEU A 10 23.15 -28.33 33.51
CA LEU A 10 21.96 -27.51 33.73
C LEU A 10 22.14 -26.20 32.96
N PHE A 11 21.60 -26.13 31.74
CA PHE A 11 20.26 -25.59 31.48
C PHE A 11 20.13 -24.11 31.86
N PHE A 12 20.76 -23.20 31.10
CA PHE A 12 20.35 -21.79 31.04
C PHE A 12 20.55 -21.16 29.65
N LEU A 13 20.29 -21.93 28.58
CA LEU A 13 20.15 -21.41 27.22
C LEU A 13 18.68 -21.45 26.78
N SER A 14 17.78 -20.93 27.60
CA SER A 14 16.42 -20.60 27.19
C SER A 14 16.22 -19.08 27.19
N SER A 15 17.12 -18.37 26.49
CA SER A 15 16.75 -17.07 25.93
C SER A 15 15.76 -17.32 24.78
N CYS A 16 14.53 -17.71 25.12
CA CYS A 16 13.40 -17.47 24.25
C CYS A 16 13.33 -15.96 24.10
N SER A 17 13.95 -15.42 23.05
CA SER A 17 13.67 -14.06 22.60
C SER A 17 12.17 -14.02 22.37
N LEU A 18 11.45 -13.44 23.33
CA LEU A 18 10.02 -13.22 23.25
C LEU A 18 9.84 -12.22 22.11
N PHE A 19 9.72 -12.72 20.87
CA PHE A 19 9.41 -11.90 19.71
C PHE A 19 8.06 -11.25 20.03
N LYS A 20 8.10 -9.98 20.45
CA LYS A 20 6.91 -9.18 20.72
C LYS A 20 6.15 -9.09 19.40
N THR A 21 5.18 -9.96 19.24
CA THR A 21 4.26 -9.92 18.11
C THR A 21 3.37 -8.72 18.37
N HIS A 22 3.61 -7.69 17.58
CA HIS A 22 2.93 -6.43 17.71
C HIS A 22 1.55 -6.51 17.04
N TYR A 23 0.49 -6.26 17.81
CA TYR A 23 -0.90 -6.35 17.36
C TYR A 23 -1.47 -4.94 17.13
N LEU A 24 -2.25 -4.79 16.05
CA LEU A 24 -3.12 -3.63 15.87
C LEU A 24 -4.27 -3.72 16.89
N ALA A 25 -4.53 -2.63 17.61
CA ALA A 25 -5.81 -2.47 18.27
C ALA A 25 -6.92 -2.51 17.21
N GLY A 26 -8.11 -3.03 17.53
CA GLY A 26 -9.22 -3.17 16.59
C GLY A 26 -9.78 -1.86 16.03
N ASP A 27 -9.25 -0.71 16.46
CA ASP A 27 -9.64 0.62 16.00
C ASP A 27 -8.96 0.97 14.65
N LEU A 28 -9.80 1.15 13.63
CA LEU A 28 -9.40 1.59 12.29
C LEU A 28 -8.62 2.91 12.31
N ARG A 29 -9.05 3.89 13.10
CA ARG A 29 -8.40 5.21 13.09
C ARG A 29 -6.96 5.12 13.57
N GLN A 30 -6.71 4.34 14.62
CA GLN A 30 -5.35 4.11 15.09
C GLN A 30 -4.54 3.23 14.14
N ALA A 31 -5.18 2.24 13.49
CA ALA A 31 -4.50 1.39 12.54
C ALA A 31 -4.05 2.17 11.29
N VAL A 32 -4.91 3.04 10.73
CA VAL A 32 -4.61 3.80 9.51
C VAL A 32 -3.51 4.85 9.73
N LYS A 33 -3.30 5.33 10.95
CA LYS A 33 -2.12 6.16 11.28
C LYS A 33 -0.79 5.48 10.93
N LYS A 34 -0.75 4.14 10.91
CA LYS A 34 0.43 3.34 10.52
C LYS A 34 0.58 3.16 9.01
N VAL A 35 -0.34 3.65 8.20
CA VAL A 35 -0.14 3.74 6.74
C VAL A 35 0.73 4.96 6.46
N CYS A 36 1.93 4.74 5.92
CA CYS A 36 2.80 5.85 5.55
C CYS A 36 2.45 6.41 4.19
N LEU A 37 2.32 7.74 4.11
CA LEU A 37 2.02 8.48 2.87
C LEU A 37 3.25 9.23 2.35
N ASN A 38 4.20 9.55 3.23
CA ASN A 38 5.55 10.00 2.88
C ASN A 38 6.46 8.78 2.84
N THR A 39 6.70 8.20 1.66
CA THR A 39 7.39 6.91 1.57
C THR A 39 8.30 6.80 0.35
N ALA A 40 9.28 5.92 0.43
CA ALA A 40 10.04 5.49 -0.73
C ALA A 40 10.23 3.98 -0.71
N GLY A 41 10.34 3.38 -1.90
CA GLY A 41 10.59 1.96 -1.99
C GLY A 41 10.54 1.39 -3.39
N LYS A 42 10.05 0.15 -3.49
CA LYS A 42 9.92 -0.59 -4.75
C LYS A 42 8.48 -0.96 -4.97
N GLY A 43 8.02 -0.84 -6.21
CA GLY A 43 6.67 -1.20 -6.58
C GLY A 43 6.61 -2.19 -7.75
N ARG A 44 5.46 -2.82 -7.86
CA ARG A 44 5.12 -3.76 -8.93
C ARG A 44 3.72 -3.44 -9.41
N LEU A 45 3.55 -3.27 -10.72
CA LEU A 45 2.26 -3.14 -11.36
C LEU A 45 2.06 -4.38 -12.22
N PHE A 46 0.99 -5.12 -11.94
CA PHE A 46 0.57 -6.30 -12.68
C PHE A 46 -0.66 -5.92 -13.47
N ILE A 47 -0.60 -6.16 -14.77
CA ILE A 47 -1.76 -5.97 -15.65
C ILE A 47 -1.84 -7.19 -16.54
N LYS A 48 -2.92 -7.96 -16.36
CA LYS A 48 -3.01 -9.32 -16.91
C LYS A 48 -1.79 -10.14 -16.48
N GLU A 49 -1.02 -10.63 -17.45
CA GLU A 49 0.17 -11.45 -17.24
C GLU A 49 1.47 -10.62 -17.21
N ARG A 50 1.39 -9.33 -17.55
CA ARG A 50 2.57 -8.44 -17.56
C ARG A 50 2.86 -7.89 -16.19
N LYS A 51 4.15 -7.77 -15.90
CA LYS A 51 4.66 -7.25 -14.63
C LYS A 51 5.65 -6.12 -14.90
N TYR A 52 5.32 -4.95 -14.39
CA TYR A 52 6.16 -3.76 -14.43
C TYR A 52 6.77 -3.53 -13.06
N ILE A 53 8.10 -3.37 -12.99
CA ILE A 53 8.83 -3.14 -11.74
C ILE A 53 9.35 -1.71 -11.74
N PHE A 54 9.19 -1.00 -10.62
CA PHE A 54 9.60 0.38 -10.47
C PHE A 54 10.16 0.69 -9.08
N SER A 55 10.96 1.74 -8.98
CA SER A 55 11.16 2.48 -7.73
C SER A 55 10.01 3.48 -7.58
N TYR A 56 9.65 3.84 -6.35
CA TYR A 56 8.74 4.96 -6.12
C TYR A 56 9.16 5.81 -4.95
N GLU A 57 8.71 7.06 -4.98
CA GLU A 57 8.76 8.01 -3.88
C GLU A 57 7.42 8.71 -3.80
N SER A 58 6.93 8.97 -2.60
CA SER A 58 5.67 9.66 -2.37
C SER A 58 5.79 10.71 -1.27
N ALA A 59 5.07 11.81 -1.44
CA ALA A 59 4.99 12.90 -0.50
C ALA A 59 3.55 13.39 -0.37
N LEU A 60 3.09 13.52 0.86
CA LEU A 60 1.86 14.16 1.29
C LEU A 60 2.19 15.62 1.62
N ASP A 61 1.60 16.53 0.87
CA ASP A 61 1.58 17.95 1.19
C ASP A 61 0.20 18.31 1.77
N GLU A 62 0.11 18.28 3.10
CA GLU A 62 -1.13 18.62 3.79
C GLU A 62 -1.54 20.09 3.58
N LYS A 63 -0.57 21.00 3.37
CA LYS A 63 -0.83 22.44 3.19
C LYS A 63 -1.54 22.72 1.89
N HIS A 64 -1.10 22.05 0.82
CA HIS A 64 -1.65 22.22 -0.51
C HIS A 64 -2.66 21.13 -0.87
N ALA A 65 -3.08 20.30 0.09
CA ALA A 65 -4.06 19.23 -0.13
C ALA A 65 -3.69 18.34 -1.34
N ASN A 66 -2.41 17.95 -1.42
CA ASN A 66 -1.92 17.13 -2.52
C ASN A 66 -1.07 15.95 -2.01
N TRP A 67 -1.06 14.88 -2.80
CA TRP A 67 -0.18 13.74 -2.62
C TRP A 67 0.44 13.40 -3.96
N ILE A 68 1.77 13.37 -3.99
CA ILE A 68 2.54 13.08 -5.19
C ILE A 68 3.19 11.72 -5.00
N LEU A 69 3.18 10.91 -6.05
CA LEU A 69 3.84 9.62 -6.16
C LEU A 69 4.69 9.62 -7.45
N ALA A 70 5.99 9.77 -7.32
CA ALA A 70 6.90 9.58 -8.44
C ALA A 70 7.18 8.07 -8.62
N LEU A 71 7.06 7.58 -9.85
CA LEU A 71 7.36 6.22 -10.28
C LEU A 71 8.57 6.24 -11.22
N SER A 72 9.60 5.45 -10.93
CA SER A 72 10.80 5.36 -11.75
C SER A 72 10.98 3.93 -12.26
N PHE A 73 10.80 3.75 -13.56
CA PHE A 73 10.96 2.46 -14.24
C PHE A 73 12.38 2.32 -14.79
N PRO A 74 13.01 1.13 -14.69
CA PRO A 74 14.29 0.87 -15.35
C PRO A 74 14.21 1.20 -16.85
N MET A 75 15.23 1.86 -17.40
CA MET A 75 15.36 2.23 -18.82
C MET A 75 14.40 3.32 -19.35
N HIS A 76 13.66 4.01 -18.48
CA HIS A 76 12.75 5.09 -18.87
C HIS A 76 12.93 6.34 -18.01
N LYS A 77 12.42 7.48 -18.48
CA LYS A 77 12.34 8.71 -17.66
C LYS A 77 11.40 8.47 -16.48
N THR A 78 11.64 9.17 -15.37
CA THR A 78 10.75 9.17 -14.22
C THR A 78 9.36 9.62 -14.63
N GLU A 79 8.36 8.86 -14.22
CA GLU A 79 6.95 9.14 -14.42
C GLU A 79 6.34 9.63 -13.12
N THR A 80 5.38 10.55 -13.16
CA THR A 80 4.82 11.12 -11.94
C THR A 80 3.32 10.88 -11.88
N PHE A 81 2.86 10.29 -10.78
CA PHE A 81 1.47 10.19 -10.40
C PHE A 81 1.18 11.31 -9.41
N LYS A 82 0.26 12.22 -9.72
CA LYS A 82 -0.14 13.28 -8.80
C LYS A 82 -1.61 13.13 -8.45
N ILE A 83 -1.91 12.93 -7.18
CA ILE A 83 -3.25 13.15 -6.65
C ILE A 83 -3.26 14.57 -6.13
N ASP A 84 -4.08 15.40 -6.78
CA ASP A 84 -4.43 16.71 -6.27
C ASP A 84 -5.87 16.64 -5.78
N TRP A 85 -6.13 16.90 -4.50
CA TRP A 85 -7.50 17.08 -3.97
C TRP A 85 -7.71 18.49 -3.43
N SER A 86 -6.85 19.45 -3.81
CA SER A 86 -7.15 20.87 -3.62
C SER A 86 -8.44 21.27 -4.35
N GLU A 87 -8.75 20.59 -5.45
CA GLU A 87 -10.03 20.63 -6.15
C GLU A 87 -10.74 19.26 -6.00
N GLU A 88 -12.00 19.24 -5.56
CA GLU A 88 -12.76 18.01 -5.33
C GLU A 88 -12.76 17.09 -6.58
N GLY A 89 -12.26 15.86 -6.43
CA GLY A 89 -12.44 14.77 -7.39
C GLY A 89 -11.52 14.75 -8.61
N ARG A 90 -10.53 15.65 -8.74
CA ARG A 90 -9.61 15.68 -9.89
C ARG A 90 -8.31 14.92 -9.64
N VAL A 91 -8.39 13.59 -9.74
CA VAL A 91 -7.19 12.75 -9.89
C VAL A 91 -6.68 12.91 -11.34
N ARG A 92 -5.55 13.59 -11.55
CA ARG A 92 -4.96 13.77 -12.88
C ARG A 92 -3.76 12.85 -13.08
N PHE A 93 -3.85 12.02 -14.10
CA PHE A 93 -2.79 11.16 -14.59
C PHE A 93 -1.92 11.92 -15.58
N GLU A 94 -0.73 12.31 -15.15
CA GLU A 94 0.30 12.84 -16.05
C GLU A 94 1.40 11.79 -16.21
N SER A 95 1.10 10.74 -16.96
CA SER A 95 1.98 9.59 -17.07
C SER A 95 2.00 9.04 -18.48
N SER A 96 3.20 8.90 -19.05
CA SER A 96 3.42 8.15 -20.28
C SER A 96 3.17 6.65 -20.12
N ILE A 97 2.97 6.15 -18.89
CA ILE A 97 2.78 4.74 -18.60
C ILE A 97 1.44 4.25 -19.08
N GLU A 98 0.38 5.05 -18.99
CA GLU A 98 -0.93 4.62 -19.47
C GLU A 98 -0.84 4.40 -20.98
N GLU A 99 -0.26 5.37 -21.71
CA GLU A 99 0.03 5.19 -23.13
C GLU A 99 0.93 3.99 -23.40
N LYS A 100 1.99 3.77 -22.62
CA LYS A 100 2.90 2.64 -22.80
C LYS A 100 2.19 1.31 -22.56
N ILE A 101 1.43 1.20 -21.48
CA ILE A 101 0.63 0.03 -21.13
C ILE A 101 -0.33 -0.27 -22.26
N LEU A 102 -1.03 0.74 -22.78
CA LEU A 102 -1.97 0.59 -23.89
C LEU A 102 -1.27 0.25 -25.21
N LYS A 103 -0.08 0.79 -25.48
CA LYS A 103 0.74 0.47 -26.65
C LYS A 103 1.29 -0.97 -26.59
N GLU A 104 1.71 -1.43 -25.41
CA GLU A 104 2.29 -2.77 -25.21
C GLU A 104 1.23 -3.87 -25.03
N ASN A 105 -0.02 -3.49 -24.76
CA ASN A 105 -1.13 -4.40 -24.51
C ASN A 105 -2.40 -3.87 -25.18
N SER A 106 -2.51 -4.06 -26.49
CA SER A 106 -3.66 -3.65 -27.31
C SER A 106 -5.01 -4.17 -26.80
N GLU A 107 -4.99 -5.25 -26.03
CA GLU A 107 -6.13 -5.93 -25.45
C GLU A 107 -6.60 -5.36 -24.10
N ILE A 108 -5.88 -4.38 -23.54
CA ILE A 108 -6.27 -3.67 -22.32
C ILE A 108 -7.33 -2.64 -22.69
N ASN A 109 -8.44 -2.63 -21.94
CA ASN A 109 -9.44 -1.58 -22.08
C ASN A 109 -8.92 -0.28 -21.41
N PRO A 110 -8.73 0.83 -22.16
CA PRO A 110 -8.29 2.11 -21.58
C PRO A 110 -9.17 2.57 -20.42
N GLN A 111 -10.48 2.36 -20.51
CA GLN A 111 -11.42 2.74 -19.46
C GLN A 111 -11.23 1.89 -18.19
N SER A 112 -10.89 0.60 -18.32
CA SER A 112 -10.60 -0.25 -17.16
C SER A 112 -9.33 0.22 -16.44
N LEU A 113 -8.31 0.66 -17.20
CA LEU A 113 -7.09 1.24 -16.63
C LEU A 113 -7.40 2.54 -15.89
N GLU A 114 -8.15 3.46 -16.50
CA GLU A 114 -8.58 4.71 -15.86
C GLU A 114 -9.39 4.46 -14.57
N VAL A 115 -10.30 3.49 -14.56
CA VAL A 115 -11.07 3.12 -13.36
C VAL A 115 -10.17 2.59 -12.24
N PHE A 116 -9.18 1.76 -12.59
CA PHE A 116 -8.20 1.27 -11.63
C PHE A 116 -7.42 2.43 -11.00
N THR A 117 -6.92 3.32 -11.84
CA THR A 117 -6.04 4.39 -11.41
C THR A 117 -6.80 5.46 -10.61
N HIS A 118 -8.02 5.82 -11.03
CA HIS A 118 -8.94 6.65 -10.26
C HIS A 118 -9.30 6.02 -8.90
N GLY A 119 -9.51 4.69 -8.85
CA GLY A 119 -9.80 3.98 -7.59
C GLY A 119 -8.64 3.96 -6.60
N VAL A 120 -7.39 3.89 -7.08
CA VAL A 120 -6.21 4.10 -6.25
C VAL A 120 -6.23 5.51 -5.64
N GLY A 121 -6.57 6.52 -6.44
CA GLY A 121 -6.72 7.91 -5.97
C GLY A 121 -7.75 8.05 -4.85
N LYS A 122 -8.95 7.51 -5.05
CA LYS A 122 -10.02 7.50 -4.05
C LYS A 122 -9.63 6.78 -2.76
N LEU A 123 -8.98 5.63 -2.87
CA LEU A 123 -8.48 4.88 -1.72
C LEU A 123 -7.53 5.73 -0.87
N LEU A 124 -6.57 6.40 -1.52
CA LEU A 124 -5.58 7.22 -0.84
C LEU A 124 -6.21 8.45 -0.19
N ASN A 125 -7.18 9.09 -0.87
CA ASN A 125 -7.95 10.17 -0.27
C ASN A 125 -8.66 9.73 1.03
N GLU A 126 -9.33 8.56 1.02
CA GLU A 126 -9.95 8.03 2.25
C GLU A 126 -8.92 7.73 3.35
N VAL A 127 -7.74 7.22 3.01
CA VAL A 127 -6.65 7.04 3.99
C VAL A 127 -6.29 8.38 4.63
N ILE A 128 -6.16 9.45 3.84
CA ILE A 128 -5.84 10.80 4.33
C ILE A 128 -6.94 11.32 5.25
N GLU A 129 -8.21 11.22 4.85
CA GLU A 129 -9.36 11.64 5.66
C GLU A 129 -9.41 10.89 7.00
N LEU A 130 -9.20 9.57 6.98
CA LEU A 130 -9.15 8.75 8.19
C LEU A 130 -8.00 9.12 9.13
N LYS A 131 -6.83 9.54 8.58
CA LYS A 131 -5.68 10.01 9.38
C LYS A 131 -5.90 11.39 9.98
N THR A 132 -6.46 12.31 9.20
CA THR A 132 -6.60 13.74 9.55
C THR A 132 -7.81 14.05 10.43
N GLN A 133 -8.63 13.04 10.74
CA GLN A 133 -9.85 13.18 11.55
C GLN A 133 -10.91 14.12 10.95
N ARG A 134 -10.81 14.44 9.65
CA ARG A 134 -11.88 15.14 8.94
C ARG A 134 -13.11 14.24 8.88
N GLN A 135 -14.30 14.84 8.95
CA GLN A 135 -15.57 14.12 8.99
C GLN A 135 -15.77 13.41 7.65
N THR A 136 -15.69 12.08 7.64
CA THR A 136 -15.93 11.26 6.44
C THR A 136 -17.42 11.30 6.12
N GLN A 137 -17.85 12.16 5.18
CA GLN A 137 -19.26 12.26 4.79
C GLN A 137 -19.75 11.00 4.04
N ARG A 138 -18.85 10.25 3.38
CA ARG A 138 -19.18 8.97 2.72
C ARG A 138 -17.90 8.17 2.39
N THR A 139 -17.82 6.91 2.79
CA THR A 139 -16.72 6.01 2.39
C THR A 139 -17.15 5.13 1.21
N ASP A 140 -16.42 5.19 0.10
CA ASP A 140 -16.50 4.26 -1.04
C ASP A 140 -15.95 2.86 -0.68
N PHE A 141 -15.11 2.76 0.37
CA PHE A 141 -14.54 1.50 0.85
C PHE A 141 -15.12 1.03 2.19
N LYS A 142 -15.38 -0.28 2.28
CA LYS A 142 -15.66 -0.95 3.55
C LYS A 142 -14.35 -1.40 4.18
N TRP A 143 -14.03 -0.83 5.34
CA TRP A 143 -12.77 -1.05 6.04
C TRP A 143 -12.89 -2.15 7.10
N LYS A 144 -11.86 -2.99 7.20
CA LYS A 144 -11.72 -4.02 8.24
C LYS A 144 -10.30 -4.03 8.78
N VAL A 145 -10.18 -4.02 10.10
CA VAL A 145 -8.90 -4.21 10.79
C VAL A 145 -8.80 -5.65 11.25
N SER A 146 -7.65 -6.25 10.97
CA SER A 146 -7.24 -7.54 11.54
C SER A 146 -5.94 -7.33 12.33
N ARG A 147 -5.52 -8.33 13.10
CA ARG A 147 -4.32 -8.26 13.96
C ARG A 147 -3.07 -7.71 13.27
N LYS A 148 -2.87 -7.99 11.98
CA LYS A 148 -1.67 -7.64 11.21
C LYS A 148 -1.94 -6.85 9.93
N ASN A 149 -3.20 -6.60 9.59
CA ASN A 149 -3.55 -6.00 8.31
C ASN A 149 -4.76 -5.07 8.42
N ILE A 150 -4.80 -4.07 7.55
CA ILE A 150 -6.02 -3.33 7.22
C ILE A 150 -6.45 -3.78 5.83
N VAL A 151 -7.75 -4.02 5.65
CA VAL A 151 -8.35 -4.37 4.36
C VAL A 151 -9.46 -3.38 4.05
N ALA A 152 -9.43 -2.80 2.87
CA ALA A 152 -10.48 -1.95 2.30
C ALA A 152 -11.09 -2.64 1.09
N VAL A 153 -12.42 -2.73 1.03
CA VAL A 153 -13.12 -3.37 -0.09
C VAL A 153 -14.21 -2.45 -0.61
N SER A 154 -14.16 -2.11 -1.90
CA SER A 154 -15.24 -1.43 -2.60
C SER A 154 -15.89 -2.39 -3.59
N ARG A 155 -17.14 -2.81 -3.31
CA ARG A 155 -17.91 -3.64 -4.24
C ARG A 155 -18.30 -2.87 -5.51
N LYS A 156 -18.65 -1.59 -5.36
CA LYS A 156 -19.01 -0.69 -6.46
C LYS A 156 -17.87 -0.56 -7.46
N MET A 157 -16.65 -0.42 -6.97
CA MET A 157 -15.46 -0.27 -7.81
C MET A 157 -14.75 -1.60 -8.11
N ARG A 158 -15.25 -2.74 -7.59
CA ARG A 158 -14.59 -4.06 -7.66
C ARG A 158 -13.11 -4.02 -7.25
N MET A 159 -12.82 -3.21 -6.23
CA MET A 159 -11.47 -2.93 -5.78
C MET A 159 -11.26 -3.44 -4.36
N THR A 160 -10.09 -4.01 -4.11
CA THR A 160 -9.62 -4.42 -2.79
C THR A 160 -8.24 -3.82 -2.53
N ALA A 161 -8.05 -3.27 -1.35
CA ALA A 161 -6.75 -2.83 -0.87
C ALA A 161 -6.39 -3.52 0.44
N LYS A 162 -5.12 -3.84 0.61
CA LYS A 162 -4.57 -4.49 1.79
C LYS A 162 -3.27 -3.81 2.21
N PHE A 163 -3.24 -3.38 3.46
CA PHE A 163 -2.06 -2.85 4.14
C PHE A 163 -1.56 -3.94 5.08
N SER A 164 -0.32 -4.38 4.91
CA SER A 164 0.22 -5.57 5.59
C SER A 164 1.71 -5.40 5.90
N ASN A 165 2.32 -6.45 6.49
CA ASN A 165 3.71 -6.45 6.93
C ASN A 165 4.02 -5.30 7.89
N LEU A 166 3.34 -5.25 9.03
CA LEU A 166 3.58 -4.22 10.04
C LEU A 166 5.01 -4.30 10.58
N VAL A 167 5.85 -3.32 10.23
CA VAL A 167 7.29 -3.26 10.57
C VAL A 167 7.46 -2.64 11.94
N SER A 168 7.92 -3.43 12.91
CA SER A 168 8.29 -2.99 14.27
C SER A 168 7.26 -2.05 14.90
N ASN A 169 5.96 -2.34 14.67
CA ASN A 169 4.82 -1.59 15.18
C ASN A 169 4.66 -0.14 14.66
N SER A 170 5.51 0.29 13.74
CA SER A 170 5.57 1.66 13.23
C SER A 170 4.66 1.86 12.01
N HIS A 171 4.90 1.11 10.93
CA HIS A 171 4.22 1.28 9.66
C HIS A 171 3.99 -0.03 8.90
N PHE A 172 3.06 -0.03 7.95
CA PHE A 172 2.88 -1.15 7.02
C PHE A 172 3.97 -1.16 5.94
N GLY A 173 4.68 -2.27 5.82
CA GLY A 173 5.74 -2.48 4.82
C GLY A 173 5.22 -2.85 3.43
N LEU A 174 3.93 -3.16 3.28
CA LEU A 174 3.32 -3.49 1.99
C LEU A 174 1.92 -2.89 1.87
N ILE A 175 1.72 -2.12 0.80
CA ILE A 175 0.43 -1.65 0.33
C ILE A 175 0.12 -2.40 -0.96
N SER A 176 -1.00 -3.12 -1.01
CA SER A 176 -1.43 -3.88 -2.19
C SER A 176 -2.83 -3.41 -2.58
N VAL A 177 -3.03 -3.04 -3.84
CA VAL A 177 -4.32 -2.62 -4.40
C VAL A 177 -4.61 -3.50 -5.61
N SER A 178 -5.78 -4.12 -5.66
CA SER A 178 -6.23 -4.98 -6.76
C SER A 178 -7.61 -4.58 -7.26
N TYR A 179 -7.79 -4.61 -8.56
CA TYR A 179 -9.04 -4.33 -9.26
C TYR A 179 -9.32 -5.44 -10.28
N HIS A 180 -10.59 -5.85 -10.34
CA HIS A 180 -11.08 -6.81 -11.33
C HIS A 180 -12.15 -6.14 -12.17
N ASP A 181 -11.92 -6.06 -13.49
CA ASP A 181 -12.86 -5.44 -14.40
C ASP A 181 -14.00 -6.40 -14.80
N LEU A 182 -14.96 -5.90 -15.60
CA LEU A 182 -16.12 -6.67 -16.09
C LEU A 182 -15.76 -7.81 -17.05
N ASN A 183 -14.56 -7.79 -17.63
CA ASN A 183 -14.06 -8.77 -18.58
C ASN A 183 -13.01 -9.69 -17.92
N ASP A 184 -13.04 -9.82 -16.58
CA ASP A 184 -12.10 -10.57 -15.75
C ASP A 184 -10.62 -10.18 -15.91
N GLN A 185 -10.34 -9.00 -16.47
CA GLN A 185 -8.99 -8.43 -16.46
C GLN A 185 -8.65 -7.98 -15.05
N THR A 186 -7.46 -8.38 -14.61
CA THR A 186 -6.97 -8.06 -13.27
C THR A 186 -5.84 -7.05 -13.34
N TYR A 187 -5.95 -6.01 -12.52
CA TYR A 187 -4.99 -4.95 -12.33
C TYR A 187 -4.56 -4.97 -10.88
N LYS A 188 -3.26 -4.93 -10.61
CA LYS A 188 -2.75 -4.96 -9.24
C LYS A 188 -1.50 -4.10 -9.08
N MET A 189 -1.48 -3.25 -8.08
CA MET A 189 -0.32 -2.47 -7.68
C MET A 189 0.12 -2.88 -6.27
N ASP A 190 1.39 -3.28 -6.15
CA ASP A 190 2.06 -3.49 -4.87
C ASP A 190 3.10 -2.41 -4.66
N LEU A 191 3.09 -1.75 -3.51
CA LEU A 191 4.11 -0.82 -3.04
C LEU A 191 4.77 -1.39 -1.79
N VAL A 192 6.05 -1.77 -1.91
CA VAL A 192 6.89 -2.19 -0.79
C VAL A 192 7.52 -0.95 -0.19
N VAL A 193 7.15 -0.63 1.06
CA VAL A 193 7.66 0.53 1.79
C VAL A 193 9.03 0.17 2.37
N LYS A 194 10.09 0.83 1.87
CA LYS A 194 11.44 0.69 2.42
C LYS A 194 11.73 1.79 3.44
N ASN A 195 11.34 3.01 3.09
CA ASN A 195 11.49 4.18 3.93
C ASN A 195 10.12 4.81 4.16
N CYS A 196 9.82 5.13 5.41
CA CYS A 196 8.69 5.97 5.80
C CYS A 196 9.25 7.23 6.45
N PHE A 197 9.06 8.36 5.78
CA PHE A 197 9.56 9.66 6.25
C PHE A 197 8.56 10.26 7.24
N LYS A 198 9.08 11.00 8.22
CA LYS A 198 8.27 11.72 9.21
C LYS A 198 7.92 13.10 8.69
#